data_AF-A0A9E4HNK3-F1
#
_entry.id   AF-A0A9E4HNK3-F1
#
_cell.length_a   1.000
_cell.length_b   1.000
_cell.length_c   1.000
_cell.angle_alpha   90.00
_cell.angle_beta   90.00
_cell.angle_gamma   90.00
#
_symmetry.space_group_name_H-M   'P 1'
#
loop_
_entity.id
_entity.type
_entity.pdbx_description
1 polymer ?
#
loop_
_entity_poly.entity_id
_entity_poly.type
_entity_poly.pdbx_seq_one_letter_code
_entity_poly.pdbx_strand_id
1 'polypeptide(L)'
;MLALAARVPDPAARYQFADRLAQRARVTEDVIRAEIRKAAVARRTNAPAVMEDVIRAETRKEGVARADERSSTILQAEKALLWALVHDPAAALPVLGAIEPRDLEGLTTAPILEVALSLEGVSPAAVPGTLVERLDPDEAALVQAVAAEAVAPATNAGDCWITLRKRRYRQELASLRDEIERKPAESDELLRRKLELHRLVKELDDRNGGTVQPGRGA
;
A
#
# COMPACT_ATOMS: atom_id res chain seq x y z
N MET A 1 23.74 -26.12 16.15
CA MET A 1 24.10 -26.26 14.71
C MET A 1 22.88 -26.39 13.78
N LEU A 2 21.74 -25.75 14.07
CA LEU A 2 20.53 -25.72 13.21
C LEU A 2 20.37 -24.40 12.44
N ALA A 3 21.21 -23.40 12.73
CA ALA A 3 21.10 -22.06 12.14
C ALA A 3 21.65 -21.95 10.70
N LEU A 4 22.52 -22.88 10.27
CA LEU A 4 23.18 -22.79 8.96
C LEU A 4 22.36 -23.43 7.83
N ALA A 5 21.53 -24.43 8.10
CA ALA A 5 20.71 -25.11 7.08
C ALA A 5 19.59 -24.22 6.53
N ALA A 6 19.12 -23.24 7.31
CA ALA A 6 18.09 -22.28 6.90
C ALA A 6 18.58 -21.24 5.88
N ARG A 7 19.89 -21.17 5.62
CA ARG A 7 20.54 -20.14 4.78
C ARG A 7 20.83 -20.61 3.35
N VAL A 8 20.52 -21.87 3.03
CA VAL A 8 20.68 -22.43 1.66
C VAL A 8 19.36 -22.23 0.91
N PRO A 9 19.28 -21.42 -0.15
CA PRO A 9 18.01 -21.12 -0.83
C PRO A 9 17.48 -22.30 -1.67
N ASP A 10 18.38 -23.10 -2.23
CA ASP A 10 18.06 -24.12 -3.24
C ASP A 10 17.60 -25.46 -2.62
N PRO A 11 16.43 -26.02 -3.02
CA PRO A 11 15.91 -27.28 -2.51
C PRO A 11 16.83 -28.48 -2.75
N ALA A 12 17.46 -28.60 -3.93
CA ALA A 12 18.32 -29.74 -4.26
C ALA A 12 19.61 -29.74 -3.41
N ALA A 13 20.21 -28.55 -3.20
CA ALA A 13 21.36 -28.38 -2.33
C ALA A 13 21.06 -28.70 -0.84
N ARG A 14 19.83 -28.46 -0.37
CA ARG A 14 19.41 -28.85 1.00
C ARG A 14 19.37 -30.37 1.18
N TYR A 15 18.93 -31.12 0.17
CA TYR A 15 18.90 -32.58 0.24
C TYR A 15 20.31 -33.19 0.27
N GLN A 16 21.24 -32.69 -0.56
CA GLN A 16 22.64 -33.17 -0.54
C GLN A 16 23.38 -32.81 0.76
N PHE A 17 23.01 -31.69 1.40
CA PHE A 17 23.52 -31.33 2.71
C PHE A 17 22.99 -32.26 3.82
N ALA A 18 21.70 -32.63 3.74
CA ALA A 18 21.09 -33.59 4.65
C ALA A 18 21.74 -34.99 4.54
N ASP A 19 22.05 -35.44 3.32
CA ASP A 19 22.74 -36.72 3.08
C ASP A 19 24.13 -36.75 3.73
N ARG A 20 24.92 -35.68 3.56
CA ARG A 20 26.26 -35.59 4.18
C ARG A 20 26.20 -35.48 5.71
N LEU A 21 25.12 -34.89 6.26
CA LEU A 21 24.92 -34.78 7.69
C LEU A 21 24.49 -36.12 8.31
N ALA A 22 23.60 -36.86 7.63
CA ALA A 22 23.15 -38.19 8.04
C ALA A 22 24.29 -39.21 8.07
N GLN A 23 25.17 -39.19 7.07
CA GLN A 23 26.35 -40.06 7.01
C GLN A 23 27.35 -39.81 8.16
N ARG A 24 27.46 -38.56 8.63
CA ARG A 24 28.43 -38.15 9.68
C ARG A 24 27.90 -38.29 11.10
N ALA A 25 26.58 -38.29 11.29
CA ALA A 25 25.94 -38.33 12.61
C ALA A 25 25.41 -39.73 13.02
N ARG A 26 25.38 -40.72 12.11
CA ARG A 26 24.75 -42.05 12.31
C ARG A 26 23.31 -41.98 12.86
N VAL A 27 22.55 -40.97 12.43
CA VAL A 27 21.12 -40.83 12.75
C VAL A 27 20.32 -41.20 11.52
N THR A 28 19.32 -42.07 11.66
CA THR A 28 18.50 -42.57 10.55
C THR A 28 17.66 -41.45 9.91
N GLU A 29 17.60 -41.47 8.58
CA GLU A 29 17.00 -40.45 7.71
C GLU A 29 15.53 -40.14 8.07
N ASP A 30 14.81 -41.12 8.61
CA ASP A 30 13.40 -41.00 8.98
C ASP A 30 13.16 -40.08 10.18
N VAL A 31 14.12 -39.99 11.11
CA VAL A 31 14.03 -39.08 12.27
C VAL A 31 14.22 -37.63 11.82
N ILE A 32 15.12 -37.40 10.86
CA ILE A 32 15.35 -36.07 10.28
C ILE A 32 14.14 -35.64 9.46
N ARG A 33 13.55 -36.54 8.64
CA ARG A 33 12.32 -36.26 7.90
C ARG A 33 11.12 -35.98 8.81
N ALA A 34 10.98 -36.73 9.91
CA ALA A 34 9.94 -36.48 10.90
C ALA A 34 10.11 -35.11 11.56
N GLU A 35 11.34 -34.74 11.93
CA GLU A 35 11.59 -33.46 12.60
C GLU A 35 11.48 -32.27 11.64
N ILE A 36 11.84 -32.42 10.35
CA ILE A 36 11.58 -31.39 9.32
C ILE A 36 10.08 -31.22 9.10
N ARG A 37 9.31 -32.31 9.01
CA ARG A 37 7.84 -32.23 8.89
C ARG A 37 7.23 -31.56 10.13
N LYS A 38 7.68 -31.91 11.33
CA LYS A 38 7.23 -31.32 12.58
C LYS A 38 7.56 -29.82 12.67
N ALA A 39 8.77 -29.43 12.27
CA ALA A 39 9.18 -28.02 12.22
C ALA A 39 8.43 -27.24 11.13
N ALA A 40 8.11 -27.86 9.99
CA ALA A 40 7.32 -27.25 8.93
C ALA A 40 5.84 -27.09 9.33
N VAL A 41 5.27 -28.06 10.05
CA VAL A 41 3.92 -27.98 10.62
C VAL A 41 3.86 -26.89 11.70
N ALA A 42 4.83 -26.85 12.62
CA ALA A 42 4.93 -25.79 13.63
C ALA A 42 5.08 -24.38 13.01
N ARG A 43 5.82 -24.26 11.89
CA ARG A 43 5.91 -23.00 11.13
C ARG A 43 4.59 -22.64 10.43
N ARG A 44 3.83 -23.61 9.91
CA ARG A 44 2.50 -23.39 9.32
C ARG A 44 1.46 -22.98 10.36
N THR A 45 1.51 -23.52 11.58
CA THR A 45 0.60 -23.16 12.66
C THR A 45 0.95 -21.83 13.33
N ASN A 46 2.22 -21.41 13.30
CA ASN A 46 2.65 -20.14 13.88
C ASN A 46 2.67 -18.98 12.88
N ALA A 47 2.63 -19.23 11.56
CA ALA A 47 2.59 -18.17 10.55
C ALA A 47 1.43 -17.17 10.72
N PRO A 48 0.20 -17.58 11.09
CA PRO A 48 -0.89 -16.65 11.36
C PRO A 48 -0.60 -15.81 12.62
N ALA A 49 -0.18 -16.46 13.71
CA ALA A 49 0.04 -15.82 15.01
C ALA A 49 1.22 -14.83 15.01
N VAL A 50 2.34 -15.17 14.36
CA VAL A 50 3.50 -14.29 14.25
C VAL A 50 3.18 -13.09 13.34
N MET A 51 2.36 -13.29 12.31
CA MET A 51 1.86 -12.19 11.47
C MET A 51 0.86 -11.32 12.24
N GLU A 52 0.00 -11.90 13.06
CA GLU A 52 -0.93 -11.21 13.95
C GLU A 52 -0.21 -10.31 14.96
N ASP A 53 0.89 -10.78 15.54
CA ASP A 53 1.72 -9.98 16.46
C ASP A 53 2.43 -8.83 15.73
N VAL A 54 2.92 -9.06 14.51
CA VAL A 54 3.47 -8.01 13.65
C VAL A 54 2.39 -6.98 13.30
N ILE A 55 1.18 -7.44 12.97
CA ILE A 55 0.01 -6.59 12.73
C ILE A 55 -0.37 -5.79 13.97
N ARG A 56 -0.31 -6.39 15.16
CA ARG A 56 -0.61 -5.72 16.43
C ARG A 56 0.45 -4.69 16.80
N ALA A 57 1.69 -4.88 16.35
CA ALA A 57 2.76 -3.91 16.49
C ALA A 57 2.61 -2.76 15.48
N GLU A 58 2.26 -3.05 14.23
CA GLU A 58 2.09 -2.03 13.19
C GLU A 58 0.82 -1.20 13.40
N THR A 59 -0.29 -1.83 13.80
CA THR A 59 -1.54 -1.13 14.17
C THR A 59 -1.39 -0.22 15.39
N ARG A 60 -0.42 -0.49 16.28
CA ARG A 60 -0.04 0.42 17.37
C ARG A 60 0.67 1.67 16.87
N LYS A 61 1.49 1.56 15.82
CA LYS A 61 2.11 2.72 15.16
C LYS A 61 1.09 3.53 14.36
N GLU A 62 0.17 2.86 13.67
CA GLU A 62 -0.92 3.48 12.90
C GLU A 62 -1.92 4.25 13.79
N GLY A 63 -2.13 3.80 15.04
CA GLY A 63 -2.95 4.52 16.02
C GLY A 63 -2.46 5.95 16.32
N VAL A 64 -1.15 6.19 16.16
CA VAL A 64 -0.53 7.53 16.32
C VAL A 64 -0.73 8.38 15.05
N ALA A 65 -0.76 7.76 13.86
CA ALA A 65 -1.06 8.44 12.59
C ALA A 65 -2.57 8.81 12.44
N ARG A 66 -3.46 8.09 13.15
CA ARG A 66 -4.93 8.28 13.14
C ARG A 66 -5.42 9.66 13.61
N ALA A 67 -4.56 10.43 14.29
CA ALA A 67 -4.87 11.77 14.79
C ALA A 67 -4.63 12.87 13.76
N ASP A 68 -3.74 12.65 12.78
CA ASP A 68 -3.30 13.69 11.83
C ASP A 68 -4.17 13.69 10.54
N GLU A 69 -4.62 12.52 10.09
CA GLU A 69 -5.31 12.34 8.79
C GLU A 69 -6.82 12.66 8.78
N ARG A 70 -7.41 13.04 9.93
CA ARG A 70 -8.83 13.48 10.03
C ARG A 70 -9.02 14.99 9.94
N SER A 71 -7.93 15.76 9.84
CA SER A 71 -8.02 17.19 9.57
C SER A 71 -8.60 17.42 8.18
N SER A 72 -9.54 18.36 8.07
CA SER A 72 -10.17 18.85 6.84
C SER A 72 -9.21 19.61 5.91
N THR A 73 -7.95 19.19 5.89
CA THR A 73 -6.87 19.79 5.11
C THR A 73 -6.62 18.90 3.91
N ILE A 74 -6.58 19.54 2.74
CA ILE A 74 -6.29 18.87 1.48
C ILE A 74 -4.91 18.21 1.56
N LEU A 75 -4.85 16.92 1.30
CA LEU A 75 -3.63 16.14 1.35
C LEU A 75 -2.63 16.60 0.29
N GLN A 76 -1.33 16.40 0.54
CA GLN A 76 -0.30 16.72 -0.43
C GLN A 76 -0.47 15.95 -1.75
N ALA A 77 -0.93 14.69 -1.68
CA ALA A 77 -1.22 13.90 -2.87
C ALA A 77 -2.44 14.44 -3.66
N GLU A 78 -3.47 14.96 -2.97
CA GLU A 78 -4.60 15.63 -3.62
C GLU A 78 -4.14 16.91 -4.33
N LYS A 79 -3.37 17.76 -3.65
CA LYS A 79 -2.81 18.98 -4.22
C LYS A 79 -1.92 18.69 -5.43
N ALA A 80 -1.03 17.71 -5.31
CA ALA A 80 -0.15 17.31 -6.40
C ALA A 80 -0.92 16.87 -7.65
N LEU A 81 -2.00 16.10 -7.45
CA LEU A 81 -2.85 15.64 -8.56
C LEU A 81 -3.63 16.78 -9.20
N LEU A 82 -4.21 17.69 -8.39
CA LEU A 82 -4.90 18.89 -8.90
C LEU A 82 -3.95 19.83 -9.64
N TRP A 83 -2.75 20.04 -9.11
CA TRP A 83 -1.71 20.83 -9.76
C TRP A 83 -1.34 20.20 -11.12
N ALA A 84 -1.13 18.88 -11.15
CA ALA A 84 -0.79 18.16 -12.38
C ALA A 84 -1.91 18.22 -13.42
N LEU A 85 -3.19 18.16 -13.03
CA LEU A 85 -4.31 18.30 -13.97
C LEU A 85 -4.32 19.64 -14.71
N VAL A 86 -3.79 20.70 -14.11
CA VAL A 86 -3.73 22.03 -14.72
C VAL A 86 -2.44 22.23 -15.52
N HIS A 87 -1.29 21.81 -15.00
CA HIS A 87 0.02 22.09 -15.59
C HIS A 87 0.52 21.00 -16.55
N ASP A 88 0.15 19.74 -16.31
CA ASP A 88 0.51 18.59 -17.16
C ASP A 88 -0.63 17.56 -17.22
N PRO A 89 -1.76 17.91 -17.86
CA PRO A 89 -2.91 17.02 -17.97
C PRO A 89 -2.57 15.72 -18.71
N ALA A 90 -1.59 15.73 -19.61
CA ALA A 90 -1.18 14.55 -20.36
C ALA A 90 -0.55 13.49 -19.44
N ALA A 91 0.23 13.91 -18.43
CA ALA A 91 0.76 13.01 -17.41
C ALA A 91 -0.25 12.69 -16.30
N ALA A 92 -1.16 13.62 -15.98
CA ALA A 92 -2.12 13.45 -14.89
C ALA A 92 -3.29 12.51 -15.21
N LEU A 93 -3.86 12.58 -16.42
CA LEU A 93 -5.04 11.78 -16.80
C LEU A 93 -4.82 10.27 -16.72
N PRO A 94 -3.69 9.69 -17.19
CA PRO A 94 -3.44 8.26 -17.05
C PRO A 94 -3.34 7.82 -15.58
N VAL A 95 -2.80 8.68 -14.72
CA VAL A 95 -2.73 8.41 -13.28
C VAL A 95 -4.12 8.44 -12.67
N LEU A 96 -4.92 9.44 -13.02
CA LEU A 96 -6.30 9.57 -12.57
C LEU A 96 -7.12 8.34 -12.98
N GLY A 97 -6.93 7.83 -14.20
CA GLY A 97 -7.58 6.60 -14.67
C GLY A 97 -7.18 5.31 -13.93
N ALA A 98 -6.05 5.30 -13.21
CA ALA A 98 -5.63 4.18 -12.36
C ALA A 98 -6.23 4.24 -10.94
N ILE A 99 -6.84 5.37 -10.57
CA ILE A 99 -7.50 5.57 -9.28
C ILE A 99 -8.88 4.92 -9.31
N GLU A 100 -9.18 4.10 -8.31
CA GLU A 100 -10.50 3.50 -8.18
C GLU A 100 -11.46 4.51 -7.50
N PRO A 101 -12.76 4.51 -7.78
CA PRO A 101 -13.71 5.41 -7.13
C PRO A 101 -13.64 5.37 -5.60
N ARG A 102 -13.38 4.19 -5.03
CA ARG A 102 -13.21 3.98 -3.58
C ARG A 102 -11.96 4.67 -3.01
N ASP A 103 -10.95 4.94 -3.82
CA ASP A 103 -9.74 5.68 -3.38
C ASP A 103 -10.05 7.17 -3.14
N LEU A 104 -11.16 7.69 -3.69
CA LEU A 104 -11.60 9.07 -3.52
C LEU A 104 -12.46 9.30 -2.27
N GLU A 105 -12.91 8.21 -1.61
CA GLU A 105 -13.82 8.30 -0.48
C GLU A 105 -13.23 9.12 0.68
N GLY A 106 -14.00 10.10 1.14
CA GLY A 106 -13.61 10.99 2.24
C GLY A 106 -12.48 11.95 1.91
N LEU A 107 -12.11 12.15 0.63
CA LEU A 107 -11.24 13.25 0.22
C LEU A 107 -12.04 14.56 0.14
N THR A 108 -11.41 15.68 0.49
CA THR A 108 -12.02 17.00 0.34
C THR A 108 -12.18 17.36 -1.14
N THR A 109 -11.26 16.89 -1.98
CA THR A 109 -11.23 17.15 -3.42
C THR A 109 -11.93 16.07 -4.25
N ALA A 110 -12.65 15.14 -3.62
CA ALA A 110 -13.33 14.04 -4.32
C ALA A 110 -14.24 14.52 -5.47
N PRO A 111 -15.14 15.52 -5.27
CA PRO A 111 -16.00 15.97 -6.36
C PRO A 111 -15.23 16.51 -7.57
N ILE A 112 -14.12 17.22 -7.32
CA ILE A 112 -13.25 17.77 -8.36
C ILE A 112 -12.59 16.65 -9.17
N LEU A 113 -12.07 15.62 -8.48
CA LEU A 113 -11.42 14.48 -9.12
C LEU A 113 -12.41 13.58 -9.88
N GLU A 114 -13.66 13.48 -9.41
CA GLU A 114 -14.74 12.81 -10.11
C GLU A 114 -15.13 13.53 -11.40
N VAL A 115 -15.22 14.87 -11.37
CA VAL A 115 -15.41 15.67 -12.59
C VAL A 115 -14.25 15.46 -13.55
N ALA A 116 -13.00 15.49 -13.06
CA ALA A 116 -11.82 15.25 -13.89
C ALA A 116 -11.81 13.84 -14.52
N LEU A 117 -12.27 12.80 -13.80
CA LEU A 117 -12.46 11.45 -14.35
C LEU A 117 -13.48 11.43 -15.49
N SER A 118 -14.54 12.23 -15.38
CA SER A 118 -15.56 12.33 -16.44
C SER A 118 -15.07 13.05 -17.71
N LEU A 119 -13.85 13.61 -17.70
CA LEU A 119 -13.21 14.22 -18.86
C LEU A 119 -12.39 13.21 -19.68
N GLU A 120 -12.53 11.91 -19.42
CA GLU A 120 -11.90 10.86 -20.22
C GLU A 120 -12.27 11.03 -21.72
N GLY A 121 -11.24 11.04 -22.57
CA GLY A 121 -11.41 11.25 -24.02
C GLY A 121 -11.36 12.72 -24.47
N VAL A 122 -11.36 13.69 -23.55
CA VAL A 122 -11.07 15.10 -23.87
C VAL A 122 -9.58 15.26 -24.19
N SER A 123 -9.25 16.13 -25.15
CA SER A 123 -7.85 16.45 -25.46
C SER A 123 -7.16 17.03 -24.21
N PRO A 124 -5.95 16.58 -23.84
CA PRO A 124 -5.26 17.07 -22.64
C PRO A 124 -5.15 18.60 -22.57
N ALA A 125 -4.93 19.26 -23.71
CA ALA A 125 -4.83 20.73 -23.76
C ALA A 125 -6.15 21.46 -23.42
N ALA A 126 -7.29 20.79 -23.59
CA ALA A 126 -8.61 21.36 -23.27
C ALA A 126 -9.06 21.06 -21.83
N VAL A 127 -8.43 20.08 -21.16
CA VAL A 127 -8.85 19.60 -19.83
C VAL A 127 -8.90 20.71 -18.78
N PRO A 128 -7.89 21.59 -18.60
CA PRO A 128 -7.96 22.62 -17.57
C PRO A 128 -9.16 23.56 -17.73
N GLY A 129 -9.46 23.97 -18.97
CA GLY A 129 -10.60 24.84 -19.27
C GLY A 129 -11.94 24.14 -19.02
N THR A 130 -12.12 22.93 -19.58
CA THR A 130 -13.34 22.15 -19.41
C THR A 130 -13.58 21.71 -17.97
N LEU A 131 -12.52 21.49 -17.19
CA LEU A 131 -12.62 21.19 -15.76
C LEU A 131 -13.22 22.38 -15.03
N VAL A 132 -12.61 23.58 -15.14
CA VAL A 132 -13.09 24.78 -14.44
C VAL A 132 -14.52 25.16 -14.83
N GLU A 133 -14.92 24.97 -16.09
CA GLU A 133 -16.30 25.22 -16.55
C GLU A 133 -17.36 24.31 -15.90
N ARG A 134 -16.97 23.12 -15.42
CA ARG A 134 -17.87 22.12 -14.85
C ARG A 134 -17.87 22.08 -13.32
N LEU A 135 -16.87 22.71 -12.70
CA LEU A 135 -16.78 22.86 -11.26
C LEU A 135 -17.68 23.99 -10.77
N ASP A 136 -18.12 23.91 -9.52
CA ASP A 136 -18.74 25.05 -8.87
C ASP A 136 -17.71 26.17 -8.56
N PRO A 137 -18.14 27.39 -8.22
CA PRO A 137 -17.22 28.51 -8.00
C PRO A 137 -16.20 28.27 -6.87
N ASP A 138 -16.57 27.54 -5.82
CA ASP A 138 -15.69 27.28 -4.67
C ASP A 138 -14.64 26.22 -5.05
N GLU A 139 -15.06 25.16 -5.75
CA GLU A 139 -14.19 24.14 -6.32
C GLU A 139 -13.21 24.72 -7.36
N ALA A 140 -13.70 25.58 -8.25
CA ALA A 140 -12.88 26.26 -9.24
C ALA A 140 -11.84 27.19 -8.58
N ALA A 141 -12.24 27.95 -7.55
CA ALA A 141 -11.33 28.79 -6.79
C ALA A 141 -10.24 27.95 -6.09
N LEU A 142 -10.60 26.76 -5.59
CA LEU A 142 -9.64 25.85 -5.00
C LEU A 142 -8.63 25.32 -6.03
N VAL A 143 -9.10 24.87 -7.19
CA VAL A 143 -8.21 24.42 -8.28
C VAL A 143 -7.27 25.54 -8.71
N GLN A 144 -7.78 26.76 -8.86
CA GLN A 144 -6.95 27.92 -9.20
C GLN A 144 -5.93 28.26 -8.12
N ALA A 145 -6.29 28.18 -6.85
CA ALA A 145 -5.37 28.42 -5.74
C ALA A 145 -4.22 27.41 -5.73
N VAL A 146 -4.53 26.13 -5.96
CA VAL A 146 -3.50 25.07 -6.09
C VAL A 146 -2.66 25.28 -7.34
N ALA A 147 -3.28 25.61 -8.48
CA ALA A 147 -2.57 25.84 -9.74
C ALA A 147 -1.66 27.08 -9.72
N ALA A 148 -2.00 28.09 -8.91
CA ALA A 148 -1.17 29.29 -8.74
C ALA A 148 0.14 29.01 -8.00
N GLU A 149 0.28 27.85 -7.34
CA GLU A 149 1.55 27.44 -6.75
C GLU A 149 2.60 27.21 -7.85
N ALA A 150 3.65 28.03 -7.86
CA ALA A 150 4.67 28.02 -8.91
C ALA A 150 5.56 26.76 -8.92
N VAL A 151 5.57 26.02 -7.80
CA VAL A 151 6.38 24.81 -7.63
C VAL A 151 5.44 23.63 -7.49
N ALA A 152 5.67 22.60 -8.29
CA ALA A 152 4.94 21.34 -8.18
C ALA A 152 5.06 20.80 -6.74
N PRO A 153 3.96 20.34 -6.12
CA PRO A 153 4.03 19.72 -4.82
C PRO A 153 5.03 18.56 -4.81
N ALA A 154 5.68 18.30 -3.66
CA ALA A 154 6.79 17.34 -3.55
C ALA A 154 6.42 15.89 -3.92
N THR A 155 5.13 15.58 -4.09
CA THR A 155 4.65 14.28 -4.52
C THR A 155 4.60 14.23 -6.04
N ASN A 156 5.27 13.26 -6.64
CA ASN A 156 5.14 12.98 -8.06
C ASN A 156 3.69 12.61 -8.38
N ALA A 157 3.11 13.22 -9.42
CA ALA A 157 1.77 12.88 -9.90
C ALA A 157 1.60 11.37 -10.06
N GLY A 158 2.61 10.67 -10.59
CA GLY A 158 2.62 9.21 -10.77
C GLY A 158 2.51 8.39 -9.49
N ASP A 159 2.84 8.95 -8.32
CA ASP A 159 2.81 8.28 -7.01
C ASP A 159 1.62 8.74 -6.14
N CYS A 160 0.86 9.75 -6.60
CA CYS A 160 -0.32 10.25 -5.89
C CYS A 160 -1.36 9.15 -5.65
N TRP A 161 -1.65 8.33 -6.66
CA TRP A 161 -2.61 7.24 -6.53
C TRP A 161 -2.18 6.19 -5.50
N ILE A 162 -0.88 5.91 -5.37
CA ILE A 162 -0.34 5.00 -4.35
C ILE A 162 -0.64 5.55 -2.96
N THR A 163 -0.39 6.85 -2.77
CA THR A 163 -0.62 7.53 -1.50
C THR A 163 -2.10 7.52 -1.12
N LEU A 164 -3.00 7.83 -2.06
CA LEU A 164 -4.46 7.79 -1.85
C LEU A 164 -4.96 6.38 -1.54
N ARG A 165 -4.49 5.37 -2.28
CA ARG A 165 -4.88 3.98 -2.06
C ARG A 165 -4.40 3.45 -0.71
N LYS A 166 -3.19 3.83 -0.27
CA LYS A 166 -2.70 3.50 1.07
C LYS A 166 -3.54 4.16 2.16
N ARG A 167 -3.97 5.41 1.97
CA ARG A 167 -4.90 6.08 2.91
C ARG A 167 -6.20 5.29 3.03
N ARG A 168 -6.82 4.91 1.89
CA ARG A 168 -8.03 4.07 1.89
C ARG A 168 -7.83 2.78 2.68
N TYR A 169 -6.76 2.03 2.40
CA TYR A 169 -6.50 0.78 3.11
C TYR A 169 -6.26 0.98 4.60
N ARG A 170 -5.61 2.07 5.01
CA ARG A 170 -5.47 2.41 6.44
C ARG A 170 -6.82 2.73 7.08
N GLN A 171 -7.70 3.44 6.39
CA GLN A 171 -9.06 3.71 6.88
C GLN A 171 -9.87 2.42 7.02
N GLU A 172 -9.83 1.54 6.01
CA GLU A 172 -10.50 0.24 6.04
C GLU A 172 -9.96 -0.65 7.18
N LEU A 173 -8.63 -0.71 7.35
CA LEU A 173 -8.00 -1.40 8.49
C LEU A 173 -8.46 -0.84 9.84
N ALA A 174 -8.62 0.48 9.93
CA ALA A 174 -9.05 1.15 11.14
C ALA A 174 -10.53 0.83 11.47
N SER A 175 -11.41 0.81 10.46
CA SER A 175 -12.81 0.38 10.62
C SER A 175 -12.91 -1.11 10.99
N LEU A 176 -12.14 -1.98 10.33
CA LEU A 176 -12.08 -3.41 10.64
C LEU A 176 -11.59 -3.66 12.08
N ARG A 177 -10.63 -2.87 12.56
CA ARG A 177 -10.20 -2.95 13.97
C ARG A 177 -11.35 -2.64 14.92
N ASP A 178 -12.04 -1.52 14.69
CA ASP A 178 -13.15 -1.10 15.56
C ASP A 178 -14.30 -2.15 15.51
N GLU A 179 -14.50 -2.81 14.37
CA GLU A 179 -15.46 -3.92 14.23
C GLU A 179 -15.03 -5.19 14.97
N ILE A 180 -13.75 -5.57 14.92
CA ILE A 180 -13.21 -6.72 15.67
C ILE A 180 -13.32 -6.47 17.17
N GLU A 181 -13.00 -5.26 17.64
CA GLU A 181 -13.15 -4.88 19.04
C GLU A 181 -14.62 -4.96 19.50
N ARG A 182 -15.56 -4.60 18.63
CA ARG A 182 -17.00 -4.67 18.91
C ARG A 182 -17.54 -6.11 18.84
N LYS A 183 -17.00 -6.95 17.97
CA LYS A 183 -17.51 -8.31 17.66
C LYS A 183 -16.39 -9.36 17.60
N PRO A 184 -15.75 -9.68 18.74
CA PRO A 184 -14.63 -10.62 18.75
C PRO A 184 -15.02 -12.05 18.35
N ALA A 185 -16.28 -12.45 18.57
CA ALA A 185 -16.78 -13.79 18.27
C ALA A 185 -17.08 -14.05 16.77
N GLU A 186 -17.12 -13.00 15.94
CA GLU A 186 -17.37 -13.07 14.48
C GLU A 186 -16.11 -12.66 13.68
N SER A 187 -14.93 -12.72 14.31
CA SER A 187 -13.72 -12.04 13.84
C SER A 187 -12.93 -12.77 12.75
N ASP A 188 -13.16 -14.05 12.49
CA ASP A 188 -12.33 -14.84 11.56
C ASP A 188 -12.27 -14.25 10.14
N GLU A 189 -13.40 -13.80 9.60
CA GLU A 189 -13.44 -13.18 8.26
C GLU A 189 -12.86 -11.76 8.27
N LEU A 190 -13.10 -11.00 9.35
CA LEU A 190 -12.51 -9.67 9.53
C LEU A 190 -10.98 -9.73 9.65
N LEU A 191 -10.45 -10.77 10.30
CA LEU A 191 -9.01 -11.02 10.43
C LEU A 191 -8.38 -11.41 9.09
N ARG A 192 -9.05 -12.23 8.27
CA ARG A 192 -8.60 -12.53 6.91
C ARG A 192 -8.53 -11.28 6.05
N ARG A 193 -9.57 -10.45 6.08
CA ARG A 193 -9.59 -9.18 5.34
C ARG A 193 -8.49 -8.23 5.80
N LYS A 194 -8.27 -8.14 7.13
CA LYS A 194 -7.18 -7.34 7.72
C LYS A 194 -5.80 -7.80 7.23
N LEU A 195 -5.56 -9.13 7.19
CA LEU A 195 -4.31 -9.71 6.68
C LEU A 195 -4.07 -9.38 5.20
N GLU A 196 -5.12 -9.45 4.39
CA GLU A 196 -5.08 -9.10 2.97
C GLU A 196 -4.70 -7.63 2.75
N LEU A 197 -5.37 -6.70 3.46
CA LEU A 197 -5.09 -5.27 3.33
C LEU A 197 -3.66 -4.91 3.74
N HIS A 198 -3.13 -5.50 4.82
CA HIS A 198 -1.73 -5.30 5.19
C HIS A 198 -0.76 -5.77 4.11
N ARG A 199 -1.06 -6.90 3.45
CA ARG A 199 -0.25 -7.37 2.33
C ARG A 199 -0.29 -6.38 1.16
N LEU A 200 -1.46 -5.86 0.82
CA LEU A 200 -1.61 -4.86 -0.24
C LEU A 200 -0.88 -3.55 0.07
N VAL A 201 -0.95 -3.06 1.31
CA VAL A 201 -0.19 -1.86 1.73
C VAL A 201 1.32 -2.09 1.57
N LYS A 202 1.82 -3.27 1.98
CA LYS A 202 3.23 -3.61 1.82
C LYS A 202 3.65 -3.70 0.35
N GLU A 203 2.83 -4.31 -0.50
CA GLU A 203 3.08 -4.38 -1.95
C GLU A 203 3.11 -2.97 -2.58
N LEU A 204 2.30 -2.03 -2.09
CA LEU A 204 2.35 -0.63 -2.51
C LEU A 204 3.60 0.10 -1.99
N ASP A 205 4.05 -0.19 -0.77
CA ASP A 205 5.31 0.34 -0.22
C ASP A 205 6.52 -0.12 -1.04
N ASP A 206 6.55 -1.39 -1.42
CA ASP A 206 7.61 -1.96 -2.25
C ASP A 206 7.64 -1.31 -3.65
N ARG A 207 6.46 -0.96 -4.21
CA ARG A 207 6.35 -0.23 -5.48
C ARG A 207 6.78 1.23 -5.38
N ASN A 208 6.40 1.92 -4.31
CA ASN A 208 6.75 3.31 -4.07
C ASN A 208 8.25 3.49 -3.72
N GLY A 209 8.88 2.48 -3.10
CA GLY A 209 10.31 2.46 -2.80
C GLY A 209 11.21 2.14 -3.98
N GLY A 210 10.65 1.68 -5.11
CA GLY A 210 11.39 1.31 -6.32
C GLY A 210 11.88 2.49 -7.17
N THR A 211 11.49 3.73 -6.86
CA THR A 211 11.83 4.93 -7.64
C THR A 211 13.06 5.69 -7.14
N VAL A 212 13.84 5.16 -6.18
CA VAL A 212 15.11 5.77 -5.75
C VAL A 212 16.30 5.17 -6.50
N GLN A 213 16.53 5.62 -7.74
CA GLN A 213 17.84 6.07 -8.29
C GLN A 213 17.72 6.41 -9.78
N PRO A 214 18.29 7.56 -10.23
CA PRO A 214 19.72 7.52 -10.56
C PRO A 214 20.52 8.80 -10.23
N GLY A 215 21.77 8.60 -9.80
CA GLY A 215 22.90 9.45 -10.21
C GLY A 215 23.27 10.67 -9.35
N ARG A 216 24.39 10.55 -8.62
CA ARG A 216 25.47 11.57 -8.42
C ARG A 216 26.43 10.99 -7.36
N GLY A 217 27.72 10.79 -7.58
CA GLY A 217 28.59 11.07 -8.71
C GLY A 217 30.05 10.72 -8.33
N ALA A 218 30.94 11.00 -9.29
CA ALA A 218 32.38 10.75 -9.37
C ALA A 218 32.77 9.41 -10.01
#